data_AF-A0A7S2VM67-F1
#
_entry.id   AF-A0A7S2VM67-F1
#
_cell.length_a   1.000
_cell.length_b   1.000
_cell.length_c   1.000
_cell.angle_alpha   90.00
_cell.angle_beta   90.00
_cell.angle_gamma   90.00
#
_symmetry.space_group_name_H-M   'P 1'
#
loop_
_entity.id
_entity.type
_entity.pdbx_description
1 polymer ?
#
loop_
_entity_poly.entity_id
_entity_poly.type
_entity_poly.pdbx_seq_one_letter_code
_entity_poly.pdbx_strand_id
1 'polypeptide(L)'
;GDCEGDTRKSQPAGKDPAAIDKELRRRVHWLNTDGGFGNDIFYAKVAEAAAGLSPDAVFEVLDRLWDKGAGEIRDPTAWVCMGLAKERRRAGAGSGEQEP
;
A
#
# COMPACT_ATOMS: atom_id res chain seq x y z
N GLY A 1 46.17 3.83 20.30
CA GLY A 1 44.92 4.16 21.01
C GLY A 1 43.81 3.97 20.01
N ASP A 2 43.26 2.76 20.08
CA ASP A 2 41.86 2.36 19.83
C ASP A 2 41.22 2.62 18.46
N CYS A 3 40.88 1.48 17.85
CA CYS A 3 39.94 1.26 16.76
C CYS A 3 38.51 1.74 17.10
N GLU A 4 37.65 1.70 16.07
CA GLU A 4 36.18 1.63 16.07
C GLU A 4 35.47 2.96 15.66
N GLY A 5 34.48 2.96 14.78
CA GLY A 5 33.62 1.86 14.35
C GLY A 5 33.10 2.00 12.92
N ASP A 6 33.20 0.88 12.21
CA ASP A 6 32.21 0.40 11.25
C ASP A 6 30.78 0.69 11.72
N THR A 7 29.99 1.39 10.91
CA THR A 7 28.55 1.15 10.89
C THR A 7 28.13 0.90 9.46
N ARG A 8 28.34 -0.35 9.06
CA ARG A 8 27.48 -1.14 8.18
C ARG A 8 26.17 -0.44 7.80
N LYS A 9 25.99 -0.33 6.49
CA LYS A 9 24.72 -0.40 5.74
C LYS A 9 23.55 -0.86 6.62
N SER A 10 22.81 0.09 7.18
CA SER A 10 21.53 -0.23 7.81
C SER A 10 20.44 0.02 6.77
N GLN A 11 20.17 -1.00 5.97
CA GLN A 11 18.79 -1.23 5.53
C GLN A 11 18.02 -1.67 6.78
N PRO A 12 17.01 -0.92 7.25
CA PRO A 12 16.02 -1.52 8.12
C PRO A 12 15.05 -2.32 7.24
N ALA A 13 15.21 -3.64 7.30
CA ALA A 13 14.13 -4.57 7.03
C ALA A 13 12.98 -4.24 7.99
N GLY A 14 11.84 -3.84 7.44
CA GLY A 14 10.70 -3.30 8.19
C GLY A 14 10.63 -1.79 8.07
N LYS A 15 10.06 -1.30 6.97
CA LYS A 15 9.79 0.13 6.78
C LYS A 15 8.89 0.60 7.92
N ASP A 16 9.34 1.57 8.72
CA ASP A 16 8.59 2.05 9.88
C ASP A 16 7.12 2.34 9.52
N PRO A 17 6.14 2.00 10.36
CA PRO A 17 4.73 2.23 10.06
C PRO A 17 4.45 3.72 9.76
N ALA A 18 5.17 4.62 10.43
CA ALA A 18 5.11 6.05 10.16
C ALA A 18 5.71 6.46 8.80
N ALA A 19 6.71 5.75 8.30
CA ALA A 19 7.29 5.99 6.98
C ALA A 19 6.35 5.49 5.88
N ILE A 20 5.76 4.30 6.07
CA ILE A 20 4.74 3.74 5.17
C ILE A 20 3.55 4.69 5.09
N ASP A 21 3.06 5.18 6.23
CA ASP A 21 1.93 6.12 6.28
C ASP A 21 2.17 7.39 5.44
N LYS A 22 3.35 8.00 5.58
CA LYS A 22 3.72 9.20 4.81
C LYS A 22 3.78 8.92 3.31
N GLU A 23 4.23 7.75 2.90
CA GLU A 23 4.33 7.35 1.50
C GLU A 23 2.94 7.01 0.93
N LEU A 24 2.10 6.31 1.70
CA LEU A 24 0.71 6.04 1.38
C LEU A 24 -0.08 7.33 1.17
N ARG A 25 0.04 8.29 2.09
CA ARG A 25 -0.63 9.59 1.99
C ARG A 25 -0.22 10.34 0.72
N ARG A 26 1.08 10.33 0.38
CA ARG A 26 1.59 10.95 -0.85
C ARG A 26 1.00 10.29 -2.09
N ARG A 27 0.95 8.95 -2.13
CA ARG A 27 0.40 8.19 -3.27
C ARG A 27 -1.11 8.43 -3.43
N VAL A 28 -1.88 8.38 -2.35
CA VAL A 28 -3.33 8.65 -2.38
C VAL A 28 -3.61 10.09 -2.83
N HIS A 29 -2.86 11.07 -2.32
CA HIS A 29 -3.00 12.44 -2.76
C HIS A 29 -2.75 12.59 -4.27
N TRP A 30 -1.69 11.97 -4.78
CA TRP A 30 -1.39 11.98 -6.21
C TRP A 30 -2.49 11.30 -7.05
N LEU A 31 -3.05 10.17 -6.60
CA LEU A 31 -4.16 9.52 -7.31
C LEU A 31 -5.40 10.42 -7.36
N ASN A 32 -5.69 11.10 -6.26
CA ASN A 32 -6.81 12.03 -6.17
C ASN A 32 -6.63 13.30 -7.03
N THR A 33 -5.40 13.74 -7.27
CA THR A 33 -5.11 14.94 -8.07
C THR A 33 -4.79 14.60 -9.53
N ASP A 34 -3.65 13.96 -9.75
CA ASP A 34 -3.08 13.65 -11.07
C ASP A 34 -3.69 12.38 -11.66
N GLY A 35 -3.98 11.38 -10.81
CA GLY A 35 -4.58 10.11 -11.22
C GLY A 35 -6.04 10.20 -11.68
N GLY A 36 -6.65 11.40 -11.63
CA GLY A 36 -8.01 11.62 -12.12
C GLY A 36 -9.12 11.05 -11.23
N PHE A 37 -8.79 10.57 -10.03
CA PHE A 37 -9.78 10.05 -9.08
C PHE A 37 -10.51 11.14 -8.29
N GLY A 38 -10.21 12.43 -8.51
CA GLY A 38 -11.08 13.53 -8.07
C GLY A 38 -11.39 13.60 -6.57
N ASN A 39 -10.49 13.11 -5.71
CA ASN A 39 -10.69 12.99 -4.27
C ASN A 39 -11.70 11.89 -3.81
N ASP A 40 -12.01 10.93 -4.68
CA ASP A 40 -12.82 9.74 -4.34
C ASP A 40 -12.06 8.70 -3.51
N ILE A 41 -10.72 8.81 -3.37
CA ILE A 41 -9.92 7.89 -2.56
C ILE A 41 -9.76 8.45 -1.13
N PHE A 42 -10.44 7.81 -0.18
CA PHE A 42 -10.37 8.15 1.23
C PHE A 42 -9.18 7.48 1.91
N TYR A 43 -8.10 8.24 2.11
CA TYR A 43 -6.89 7.78 2.78
C TYR A 43 -7.17 7.09 4.14
N ALA A 44 -8.08 7.62 4.97
CA ALA A 44 -8.38 7.02 6.28
C ALA A 44 -8.84 5.56 6.16
N LYS A 45 -9.74 5.26 5.21
CA LYS A 45 -10.23 3.90 4.94
C LYS A 45 -9.11 3.00 4.42
N VAL A 46 -8.27 3.53 3.52
CA VAL A 46 -7.14 2.79 2.95
C VAL A 46 -6.09 2.49 4.03
N ALA A 47 -5.77 3.45 4.89
CA ALA A 47 -4.82 3.28 5.98
C ALA A 47 -5.30 2.22 6.99
N GLU A 48 -6.58 2.23 7.35
CA GLU A 48 -7.17 1.19 8.20
C GLU A 48 -7.11 -0.20 7.54
N ALA A 49 -7.38 -0.30 6.23
CA ALA A 49 -7.29 -1.57 5.51
C ALA A 49 -5.85 -2.05 5.30
N ALA A 50 -4.90 -1.11 5.17
CA ALA A 50 -3.48 -1.37 5.05
C ALA A 50 -2.82 -1.72 6.38
N ALA A 51 -3.46 -1.42 7.52
CA ALA A 51 -2.93 -1.73 8.84
C ALA A 51 -2.73 -3.25 9.00
N GLY A 52 -1.49 -3.65 9.29
CA GLY A 52 -1.10 -5.05 9.44
C GLY A 52 -0.75 -5.78 8.13
N LEU A 53 -0.72 -5.07 7.00
CA LEU A 53 -0.18 -5.57 5.73
C LEU A 53 1.25 -5.08 5.48
N SER A 54 1.98 -5.84 4.66
CA SER A 54 3.27 -5.39 4.14
C SER A 54 3.08 -4.20 3.20
N PRO A 55 3.96 -3.18 3.26
CA PRO A 55 3.86 -2.00 2.41
C PRO A 55 3.86 -2.35 0.93
N ASP A 56 4.64 -3.35 0.52
CA ASP A 56 4.72 -3.82 -0.86
C ASP A 56 3.34 -4.24 -1.40
N ALA A 57 2.58 -5.04 -0.63
CA ALA A 57 1.23 -5.44 -1.01
C ALA A 57 0.27 -4.24 -1.09
N VAL A 58 0.43 -3.26 -0.19
CA VAL A 58 -0.39 -2.04 -0.20
C VAL A 58 -0.15 -1.21 -1.45
N PHE A 59 1.12 -0.97 -1.78
CA PHE A 59 1.49 -0.21 -2.96
C PHE A 59 1.15 -0.95 -4.26
N GLU A 60 1.27 -2.28 -4.29
CA GLU A 60 0.87 -3.09 -5.44
C GLU A 60 -0.63 -2.94 -5.74
N VAL A 61 -1.49 -2.96 -4.72
CA VAL A 61 -2.93 -2.74 -4.91
C VAL A 61 -3.22 -1.32 -5.43
N LEU A 62 -2.52 -0.30 -4.93
CA LEU A 62 -2.67 1.08 -5.42
C LEU A 62 -2.20 1.23 -6.86
N ASP A 63 -1.14 0.52 -7.25
CA ASP A 63 -0.63 0.52 -8.61
C ASP A 63 -1.61 -0.13 -9.58
N ARG A 64 -2.20 -1.27 -9.20
CA ARG A 64 -3.26 -1.92 -9.96
C ARG A 64 -4.51 -1.04 -10.11
N LEU A 65 -4.87 -0.27 -9.08
CA LEU A 65 -5.96 0.71 -9.19
C LEU A 65 -5.65 1.76 -10.26
N TRP A 66 -4.41 2.25 -10.26
CA TRP A 66 -3.97 3.25 -11.23
C TRP A 66 -3.92 2.70 -12.65
N ASP A 67 -3.39 1.48 -12.83
CA ASP A 67 -3.35 0.77 -14.11
C ASP A 67 -4.74 0.55 -14.71
N LYS A 68 -5.72 0.20 -13.85
CA LYS A 68 -7.15 0.12 -14.21
C LYS A 68 -7.73 1.46 -14.69
N GLY A 69 -7.27 2.56 -14.11
CA GLY A 69 -7.72 3.91 -14.43
C GLY A 69 -9.04 4.31 -13.77
N ALA A 70 -9.20 5.60 -13.51
CA ALA A 70 -10.36 6.18 -12.85
C ALA A 70 -11.68 6.05 -13.64
N GLY A 71 -11.63 5.77 -14.95
CA GLY A 71 -12.81 5.62 -15.79
C GLY A 71 -13.50 4.24 -15.68
N GLU A 72 -12.76 3.19 -15.30
CA GLU A 72 -13.31 1.83 -15.16
C GLU A 72 -13.80 1.56 -13.73
N ILE A 73 -13.24 2.27 -12.76
CA ILE A 73 -13.49 2.04 -11.33
C ILE A 73 -14.58 3.00 -10.83
N ARG A 74 -15.74 2.46 -10.44
CA ARG A 74 -16.85 3.26 -9.92
C ARG A 74 -16.60 3.83 -8.52
N ASP A 75 -15.94 3.05 -7.66
CA ASP A 75 -15.68 3.39 -6.25
C ASP A 75 -14.23 3.01 -5.90
N PRO A 76 -13.26 3.93 -6.09
CA PRO A 76 -11.84 3.60 -5.98
C PRO A 76 -11.43 3.29 -4.55
N THR A 77 -12.03 3.94 -3.55
CA THR A 77 -11.82 3.59 -2.13
C THR A 77 -12.23 2.15 -1.84
N ALA A 78 -13.42 1.75 -2.30
CA ALA A 78 -13.93 0.40 -2.05
C ALA A 78 -13.07 -0.65 -2.75
N TRP A 79 -12.65 -0.36 -3.99
CA TRP A 79 -11.78 -1.24 -4.77
C TRP A 79 -10.45 -1.50 -4.06
N VAL A 80 -9.78 -0.45 -3.56
CA VAL A 80 -8.53 -0.59 -2.79
C VAL A 80 -8.78 -1.37 -1.49
N CYS A 81 -9.82 -1.04 -0.73
CA CYS A 81 -10.18 -1.77 0.49
C CYS A 81 -10.37 -3.27 0.23
N MET A 82 -11.06 -3.62 -0.86
CA MET A 82 -11.27 -5.02 -1.25
C MET A 82 -9.97 -5.70 -1.67
N GLY A 83 -9.11 -5.02 -2.44
CA GLY A 83 -7.78 -5.50 -2.82
C GLY A 83 -6.92 -5.80 -1.58
N LEU A 84 -6.83 -4.84 -0.67
CA LEU A 84 -6.09 -5.00 0.59
C LEU A 84 -6.67 -6.12 1.47
N ALA A 85 -8.00 -6.22 1.57
CA ALA A 85 -8.63 -7.32 2.29
C ALA A 85 -8.30 -8.69 1.67
N LYS A 86 -8.17 -8.77 0.34
CA LYS A 86 -7.75 -9.98 -0.37
C LYS A 86 -6.29 -10.32 -0.08
N GLU A 87 -5.39 -9.33 -0.13
CA GLU A 87 -3.98 -9.52 0.22
C GLU A 87 -3.80 -9.93 1.69
N ARG A 88 -4.61 -9.39 2.60
CA ARG A 88 -4.59 -9.78 4.02
C ARG A 88 -4.97 -11.23 4.23
N ARG A 89 -5.96 -11.73 3.48
CA ARG A 89 -6.33 -13.14 3.52
C ARG A 89 -5.20 -14.01 2.97
N ARG A 90 -4.52 -13.58 1.91
CA ARG A 90 -3.36 -14.29 1.32
C ARG A 90 -2.16 -14.32 2.28
N ALA A 91 -1.88 -13.23 2.98
CA ALA A 91 -0.80 -13.16 3.96
C ALA A 91 -1.07 -14.01 5.21
N GLY A 92 -2.33 -14.14 5.63
CA GLY A 92 -2.73 -14.97 6.77
C GLY A 92 -3.00 -16.45 6.45
N ALA A 93 -3.26 -16.77 5.18
CA ALA A 93 -3.48 -18.13 4.70
C ALA A 93 -2.35 -18.52 3.76
N GLY A 94 -1.29 -19.12 4.31
CA GLY A 94 -0.37 -19.89 3.49
C GLY A 94 -1.16 -20.92 2.67
N SER A 95 -1.00 -20.85 1.34
CA SER A 95 -1.49 -21.84 0.36
C SER A 95 -3.01 -21.96 0.22
N GLY A 96 -3.55 -21.36 -0.84
CA GLY A 96 -4.96 -21.55 -1.20
C GLY A 96 -5.31 -20.86 -2.51
N GLU A 97 -4.84 -21.46 -3.61
CA GLU A 97 -5.49 -21.53 -4.92
C GLU A 97 -6.90 -20.89 -4.99
N GLN A 98 -7.04 -19.85 -5.82
CA GLN A 98 -8.26 -19.63 -6.62
C GLN A 98 -8.07 -18.44 -7.58
N GLU A 99 -7.73 -18.82 -8.81
CA GLU A 99 -8.29 -18.27 -10.06
C GLU A 99 -9.78 -18.67 -10.18
N PRO A 100 -10.62 -18.22 -11.13
CA PRO A 100 -10.38 -17.54 -12.42
C PRO A 100 -10.64 -16.02 -12.46
#